data_AF-A0A7S1EH97-F1
#
_entry.id   AF-A0A7S1EH97-F1
#
_cell.length_a   1.000
_cell.length_b   1.000
_cell.length_c   1.000
_cell.angle_alpha   90.00
_cell.angle_beta   90.00
_cell.angle_gamma   90.00
#
_symmetry.space_group_name_H-M   'P 1'
#
loop_
_entity.id
_entity.type
_entity.pdbx_description
1 polymer ?
#
loop_
_entity_poly.entity_id
_entity_poly.type
_entity_poly.pdbx_seq_one_letter_code
_entity_poly.pdbx_strand_id
1 'polypeptide(L)'
;WRVVELNPAYREILHASREALVGRVATPLSAANLRRSGHNPAQLHDTLQSGRAWQGQVQAELDDGGRHVFAVRLSPVPEPDGVSPRWRLLSLTDLGESLR
;
A
#
# COMPACT_ATOMS: atom_id res chain seq x y z
N TRP A 1 -0.78 2.00 8.22
CA TRP A 1 -1.75 2.93 7.60
C TRP A 1 -2.97 2.15 7.19
N ARG A 2 -4.16 2.62 7.57
CA ARG A 2 -5.41 1.93 7.29
C ARG A 2 -6.07 2.55 6.06
N VAL A 3 -6.68 1.72 5.22
CA VAL A 3 -7.45 2.17 4.06
C VAL A 3 -8.70 2.88 4.58
N VAL A 4 -8.93 4.11 4.15
CA VAL A 4 -10.14 4.87 4.49
C VAL A 4 -11.07 5.02 3.31
N GLU A 5 -10.51 5.06 2.10
CA GLU A 5 -11.21 5.23 0.84
C GLU A 5 -10.44 4.45 -0.23
N LEU A 6 -11.15 3.93 -1.24
CA LEU A 6 -10.57 3.14 -2.32
C LEU A 6 -11.43 3.28 -3.59
N ASN A 7 -10.79 3.18 -4.75
CA ASN A 7 -11.46 3.16 -6.05
C ASN A 7 -11.88 1.71 -6.42
N PRO A 8 -12.73 1.52 -7.45
CA PRO A 8 -13.13 0.18 -7.90
C PRO A 8 -11.95 -0.73 -8.28
N ALA A 9 -10.96 -0.20 -9.00
CA ALA A 9 -9.78 -0.95 -9.44
C ALA A 9 -9.00 -1.57 -8.28
N TYR A 10 -8.90 -0.90 -7.13
CA TYR A 10 -8.22 -1.45 -5.96
C TYR A 10 -8.90 -2.73 -5.43
N ARG A 11 -10.23 -2.82 -5.50
CA ARG A 11 -10.99 -4.03 -5.12
C ARG A 11 -10.78 -5.16 -6.10
N GLU A 12 -10.79 -4.81 -7.39
CA GLU A 12 -10.59 -5.76 -8.48
C GLU A 12 -9.19 -6.36 -8.40
N ILE A 13 -8.14 -5.56 -8.21
CA ILE A 13 -6.75 -6.04 -8.09
C ILE A 13 -6.55 -6.92 -6.85
N LEU A 14 -7.21 -6.63 -5.74
CA LEU A 14 -7.03 -7.38 -4.49
C LEU A 14 -8.05 -8.52 -4.30
N HIS A 15 -8.94 -8.73 -5.27
CA HIS A 15 -10.04 -9.70 -5.21
C HIS A 15 -10.87 -9.63 -3.91
N ALA A 16 -11.09 -8.41 -3.39
CA ALA A 16 -11.70 -8.20 -2.08
C ALA A 16 -12.77 -7.11 -2.10
N SER A 17 -13.81 -7.28 -1.27
CA SER A 17 -14.88 -6.29 -1.14
C SER A 17 -14.39 -5.00 -0.48
N ARG A 18 -15.15 -3.91 -0.62
CA ARG A 18 -14.81 -2.63 0.03
C ARG A 18 -14.76 -2.80 1.56
N GLU A 19 -15.72 -3.53 2.10
CA GLU A 19 -15.93 -3.75 3.53
C GLU A 19 -14.79 -4.57 4.13
N ALA A 20 -14.23 -5.51 3.36
CA ALA A 20 -13.06 -6.29 3.75
C ALA A 20 -11.77 -5.44 3.78
N LEU A 21 -11.70 -4.36 3.00
CA LEU A 21 -10.48 -3.53 2.84
C LEU A 21 -10.50 -2.28 3.72
N VAL A 22 -11.63 -1.59 3.83
CA VAL A 22 -11.75 -0.35 4.60
C VAL A 22 -11.49 -0.61 6.09
N GLY A 23 -10.73 0.28 6.70
CA GLY A 23 -10.28 0.16 8.08
C GLY A 23 -9.13 -0.83 8.27
N ARG A 24 -8.76 -1.65 7.28
CA ARG A 24 -7.63 -2.58 7.38
C ARG A 24 -6.34 -1.93 6.88
N VAL A 25 -5.20 -2.52 7.23
CA VAL A 25 -3.93 -2.12 6.61
C VAL A 25 -4.00 -2.44 5.13
N ALA A 26 -3.56 -1.52 4.27
CA ALA A 26 -3.50 -1.77 2.83
C ALA A 26 -2.65 -3.02 2.54
N THR A 27 -3.21 -4.02 1.85
CA THR A 27 -2.63 -5.37 1.74
C THR A 27 -1.16 -5.38 1.29
N PRO A 28 -0.73 -4.62 0.24
CA PRO A 28 0.69 -4.58 -0.14
C PRO A 28 1.61 -4.01 0.94
N LEU A 29 1.08 -3.16 1.84
CA LEU A 29 1.83 -2.53 2.91
C LEU A 29 1.76 -3.32 4.23
N SER A 30 1.22 -4.54 4.22
CA SER A 30 1.29 -5.42 5.39
C SER A 30 2.75 -5.69 5.75
N ALA A 31 3.06 -5.85 7.04
CA ALA A 31 4.43 -6.10 7.46
C ALA A 31 5.00 -7.39 6.85
N ALA A 32 4.14 -8.39 6.58
CA ALA A 32 4.52 -9.63 5.92
C ALA A 32 4.91 -9.37 4.44
N ASN A 33 4.08 -8.65 3.68
CA ASN A 33 4.34 -8.34 2.27
C ASN A 33 5.55 -7.43 2.09
N LEU A 34 5.71 -6.43 2.96
CA LEU A 34 6.90 -5.57 2.95
C LEU A 34 8.18 -6.36 3.20
N ARG A 35 8.22 -7.19 4.25
CA ARG A 35 9.41 -8.00 4.56
C ARG A 35 9.72 -9.01 3.45
N ARG A 36 8.70 -9.68 2.90
CA ARG A 36 8.85 -10.58 1.75
C ARG A 36 9.51 -9.88 0.57
N SER A 37 9.20 -8.60 0.39
CA SER A 37 9.72 -7.78 -0.70
C SER A 37 11.07 -7.12 -0.39
N GLY A 38 11.70 -7.45 0.75
CA GLY A 38 12.97 -6.85 1.18
C GLY A 38 12.84 -5.44 1.78
N HIS A 39 11.62 -4.94 2.02
CA HIS A 39 11.39 -3.62 2.61
C HIS A 39 11.26 -3.70 4.13
N ASN A 40 11.90 -2.77 4.84
CA ASN A 40 11.74 -2.64 6.29
C ASN A 40 10.51 -1.78 6.63
N PRO A 41 9.48 -2.33 7.31
CA PRO A 41 8.29 -1.57 7.67
C PRO A 41 8.57 -0.33 8.54
N ALA A 42 9.59 -0.36 9.40
CA ALA A 42 9.95 0.76 10.25
C ALA A 42 10.55 1.92 9.43
N GLN A 43 11.47 1.62 8.49
CA GLN A 43 12.05 2.65 7.63
C GLN A 43 11.02 3.29 6.70
N LEU A 44 10.09 2.48 6.20
CA LEU A 44 8.96 2.97 5.41
C LEU A 44 8.06 3.85 6.29
N HIS A 45 7.86 3.48 7.56
CA HIS A 45 7.16 4.31 8.53
C HIS A 45 7.80 5.69 8.70
N ASP A 46 9.10 5.71 9.02
CA ASP A 46 9.85 6.94 9.25
C ASP A 46 9.87 7.85 8.01
N THR A 47 10.00 7.25 6.82
CA THR A 47 9.95 7.99 5.54
C THR A 47 8.64 8.74 5.38
N LEU A 48 7.50 8.11 5.70
CA LEU A 48 6.22 8.78 5.58
C LEU A 48 5.95 9.79 6.69
N GLN A 49 6.46 9.56 7.91
CA GLN A 49 6.34 10.52 9.02
C GLN A 49 7.14 11.80 8.73
N SER A 50 8.25 11.68 8.01
CA SER A 50 9.02 12.84 7.54
C SER A 50 8.35 13.58 6.37
N GLY A 51 7.11 13.25 6.02
CA GLY A 51 6.38 13.86 4.89
C GLY A 51 6.92 13.50 3.51
N ARG A 52 7.84 12.53 3.40
CA ARG A 52 8.40 12.13 2.10
C ARG A 52 7.52 11.09 1.44
N ALA A 53 7.51 11.11 0.10
CA ALA A 53 6.93 10.03 -0.67
C ALA A 53 7.84 8.79 -0.60
N TRP A 54 7.23 7.61 -0.74
CA TRP A 54 7.92 6.34 -0.89
C TRP A 54 7.45 5.64 -2.17
N GLN A 55 8.36 4.90 -2.81
CA GLN A 55 8.05 4.05 -3.94
C GLN A 55 8.85 2.76 -3.88
N GLY A 56 8.27 1.66 -4.38
CA GLY A 56 8.96 0.38 -4.44
C GLY A 56 8.10 -0.71 -5.10
N GLN A 57 8.73 -1.81 -5.47
CA GLN A 57 8.03 -3.02 -5.88
C GLN A 57 7.73 -3.90 -4.66
N VAL A 58 6.53 -4.46 -4.60
CA VAL A 58 6.07 -5.29 -3.49
C VAL A 58 5.52 -6.61 -4.04
N GLN A 59 6.15 -7.72 -3.65
CA GLN A 59 5.62 -9.06 -3.77
C GLN A 59 4.57 -9.28 -2.67
N ALA A 60 3.30 -9.20 -3.04
CA ALA A 60 2.17 -9.32 -2.13
C ALA A 60 1.51 -10.68 -2.25
N GLU A 61 1.26 -11.29 -1.10
CA GLU A 61 0.25 -12.34 -0.97
C GLU A 61 -1.06 -11.67 -0.56
N LEU A 62 -2.11 -11.97 -1.32
CA LEU A 62 -3.47 -11.49 -1.12
C LEU A 62 -4.22 -12.40 -0.14
N ASP A 63 -5.37 -11.96 0.35
CA ASP A 63 -6.17 -12.72 1.33
C ASP A 63 -6.76 -14.01 0.74
N ASP A 64 -6.93 -14.08 -0.58
CA ASP A 64 -7.36 -15.27 -1.32
C ASP A 64 -6.19 -16.24 -1.63
N GLY A 65 -4.96 -15.89 -1.23
CA GLY A 65 -3.74 -16.64 -1.51
C GLY A 65 -3.05 -16.29 -2.84
N GLY A 66 -3.65 -15.41 -3.65
CA GLY A 66 -3.05 -14.90 -4.89
C GLY A 66 -1.72 -14.19 -4.64
N ARG A 67 -0.79 -14.27 -5.59
CA ARG A 67 0.55 -13.67 -5.47
C ARG A 67 0.84 -12.74 -6.63
N HIS A 68 1.03 -11.47 -6.32
CA HIS A 68 1.20 -10.40 -7.31
C HIS A 68 2.45 -9.58 -7.00
N VAL A 69 3.04 -8.99 -8.05
CA VAL A 69 4.05 -7.94 -7.90
C VAL A 69 3.39 -6.60 -8.18
N PHE A 70 3.37 -5.73 -7.18
CA PHE A 70 2.87 -4.37 -7.34
C PHE A 70 4.01 -3.38 -7.46
N ALA A 71 3.96 -2.47 -8.43
CA ALA A 71 4.63 -1.18 -8.28
C ALA A 71 3.77 -0.32 -7.35
N VAL A 72 4.36 0.12 -6.24
CA VAL A 72 3.68 0.87 -5.19
C VAL A 72 4.26 2.27 -5.09
N ARG A 73 3.39 3.27 -5.01
CA ARG A 73 3.76 4.65 -4.64
C ARG A 73 2.87 5.11 -3.51
N LEU A 74 3.49 5.76 -2.52
CA LEU A 74 2.81 6.31 -1.36
C LEU A 74 3.24 7.76 -1.17
N SER A 75 2.33 8.69 -1.39
CA SER A 75 2.61 10.13 -1.31
C SER A 75 1.78 10.84 -0.23
N PRO A 76 2.32 11.87 0.43
CA PRO A 76 1.51 12.78 1.24
C PRO A 76 0.40 13.40 0.40
N VAL A 77 -0.79 13.50 0.97
CA VAL A 77 -1.81 14.43 0.47
C VAL A 77 -1.51 15.78 1.12
N PRO A 78 -1.26 16.85 0.35
CA PRO A 78 -1.00 18.16 0.91
C PRO A 78 -2.18 18.63 1.76
N GLU A 79 -1.88 19.19 2.93
CA GLU A 79 -2.87 19.87 3.76
C GLU A 79 -2.60 21.37 3.79
N PRO A 80 -3.65 22.19 3.92
CA PRO A 80 -3.46 23.60 4.27
C PRO A 80 -2.65 23.72 5.57
N ASP A 81 -1.92 24.83 5.70
CA ASP A 81 -1.31 25.27 6.96
C ASP A 81 -0.08 24.49 7.47
N GLY A 82 0.55 23.67 6.63
CA GLY A 82 1.86 23.06 6.96
C GLY A 82 1.80 22.00 8.06
N VAL A 83 0.61 21.48 8.36
CA VAL A 83 0.41 20.37 9.28
C VAL A 83 1.04 19.10 8.70
N SER A 84 1.56 18.23 9.57
CA SER A 84 2.00 16.90 9.15
C SER A 84 0.85 16.19 8.43
N PRO A 85 1.04 15.74 7.18
CA PRO A 85 -0.10 15.31 6.38
C PRO A 85 -0.79 14.11 7.06
N ARG A 86 -2.10 14.20 7.26
CA ARG A 86 -2.96 13.17 7.84
C ARG A 86 -3.21 12.04 6.87
N TRP A 87 -3.36 12.39 5.60
CA TRP A 87 -3.72 11.45 4.53
C TRP A 87 -2.52 11.10 3.66
N ARG A 88 -2.56 9.89 3.11
CA ARG A 88 -1.59 9.40 2.12
C ARG A 88 -2.36 8.83 0.94
N LEU A 89 -1.91 9.14 -0.26
CA LEU A 89 -2.40 8.50 -1.48
C LEU A 89 -1.53 7.28 -1.78
N LEU A 90 -2.16 6.11 -1.81
CA LEU A 90 -1.56 4.86 -2.26
C LEU A 90 -1.95 4.64 -3.73
N SER A 91 -0.95 4.53 -4.60
CA SER A 91 -1.12 4.08 -5.98
C SER A 91 -0.52 2.69 -6.14
N LEU A 92 -1.27 1.80 -6.78
CA LEU A 92 -0.82 0.46 -7.15
C LEU A 92 -0.88 0.30 -8.66
N THR A 93 0.14 -0.33 -9.21
CA THR A 93 0.11 -0.90 -10.56
C THR A 93 0.45 -2.38 -10.42
N ASP A 94 -0.45 -3.25 -10.86
CA ASP A 94 -0.19 -4.68 -10.95
C ASP A 94 0.78 -4.94 -12.10
N LEU A 95 1.94 -5.52 -11.79
CA LEU A 95 2.95 -5.95 -12.75
C LEU A 95 2.78 -7.42 -13.14
N GLY A 96 1.75 -8.08 -12.62
CA GLY A 96 1.42 -9.48 -12.86
C GLY A 96 1.93 -10.41 -11.75
N GLU A 97 1.73 -11.70 -11.99
CA GLU A 97 2.18 -12.75 -11.09
C GLU A 97 3.72 -12.88 -11.12
N SER A 98 4.32 -13.08 -9.94
CA SER A 98 5.70 -13.58 -9.90
C SER A 98 5.72 -15.00 -10.44
N LEU A 99 6.29 -15.21 -11.63
CA LEU A 99 6.68 -16.54 -12.08
C LEU A 99 7.67 -17.11 -11.05
N ARG A 100 7.32 -18.27 -10.49
CA ARG A 100 8.16 -19.03 -9.55
C ARG A 100 9.48 -19.46 -10.19
#